data_AF-A0A7V1Y6M0-F1
#
_entry.id   AF-A0A7V1Y6M0-F1
#
_cell.length_a   1.000
_cell.length_b   1.000
_cell.length_c   1.000
_cell.angle_alpha   90.00
_cell.angle_beta   90.00
_cell.angle_gamma   90.00
#
_symmetry.space_group_name_H-M   'P 1'
#
loop_
_entity.id
_entity.type
_entity.pdbx_description
1 polymer ?
#
loop_
_entity_poly.entity_id
_entity_poly.type
_entity_poly.pdbx_seq_one_letter_code
_entity_poly.pdbx_strand_id
1 'polypeptide(L)'
;MNAARLPESFYARYFKVLAQCQGRGHADVATVARTISDAEGENHGLQFSFATKLAHMVDPHVPVFDSFVANFYFFAVPSRNRPFEDRLASLLEFHAFLSREYARVIRLRLLAPAIDQLRSQCELESTVPDERLVDWLIWAWVSLLRGGAQVHGQALYD
;
A
#
# COMPACT_ATOMS: atom_id res chain seq x y z
N MET A 1 7.66 5.47 18.20
CA MET A 1 7.77 6.73 17.44
C MET A 1 6.61 6.77 16.43
N ASN A 2 5.61 7.63 16.61
CA ASN A 2 4.47 7.77 15.68
C ASN A 2 4.88 8.62 14.46
N ALA A 3 5.47 7.99 13.44
CA ALA A 3 5.91 8.69 12.23
C ALA A 3 4.75 9.41 11.49
N ALA A 4 3.54 8.85 11.56
CA ALA A 4 2.33 9.46 10.98
C ALA A 4 1.72 10.58 11.84
N ARG A 5 2.18 10.74 13.10
CA ARG A 5 1.66 11.71 14.08
C ARG A 5 0.13 11.70 14.24
N LEU A 6 -0.48 10.52 14.06
CA LEU A 6 -1.90 10.32 14.32
C LEU A 6 -2.15 10.14 15.83
N PRO A 7 -3.33 10.52 16.34
CA PRO A 7 -3.63 10.35 17.76
C PRO A 7 -3.80 8.88 18.12
N GLU A 8 -3.70 8.58 19.41
CA GLU A 8 -3.90 7.24 19.95
C GLU A 8 -5.32 6.70 19.68
N SER A 9 -6.32 7.59 19.70
CA SER A 9 -7.71 7.31 19.32
C SER A 9 -7.82 6.66 17.92
N PHE A 10 -7.07 7.17 16.95
CA PHE A 10 -7.00 6.62 15.60
C PHE A 10 -6.43 5.19 15.63
N TYR A 11 -5.32 4.96 16.32
CA TYR A 11 -4.70 3.63 16.36
C TYR A 11 -5.58 2.60 17.07
N ALA A 12 -6.23 2.97 18.17
CA ALA A 12 -7.18 2.09 18.85
C ALA A 12 -8.31 1.67 17.91
N ARG A 13 -8.85 2.60 17.13
CA ARG A 13 -9.88 2.32 16.11
C ARG A 13 -9.34 1.46 14.98
N TYR A 14 -8.15 1.78 14.45
CA TYR A 14 -7.49 1.01 13.39
C TYR A 14 -7.32 -0.46 13.78
N PHE A 15 -6.76 -0.74 14.97
CA PHE A 15 -6.54 -2.10 15.43
C PHE A 15 -7.85 -2.83 15.77
N LYS A 16 -8.87 -2.12 16.26
CA LYS A 16 -10.22 -2.68 16.44
C LYS A 16 -10.82 -3.14 15.10
N VAL A 17 -10.73 -2.32 14.06
CA VAL A 17 -11.22 -2.67 12.72
C VAL A 17 -10.42 -3.84 12.14
N LEU A 18 -9.10 -3.84 12.29
CA LEU A 18 -8.23 -4.93 11.84
C LEU A 18 -8.64 -6.27 12.47
N ALA A 19 -8.80 -6.32 13.79
CA ALA A 19 -9.21 -7.53 14.50
C ALA A 19 -10.57 -8.06 14.01
N GLN A 20 -11.53 -7.16 13.75
CA GLN A 20 -12.83 -7.53 13.20
C GLN A 20 -12.73 -8.11 11.79
N CYS A 21 -11.93 -7.49 10.91
CA CYS A 21 -11.73 -7.96 9.56
C CYS A 21 -10.96 -9.29 9.51
N GLN A 22 -9.95 -9.47 10.37
CA GLN A 22 -9.23 -10.74 10.51
C GLN A 22 -10.17 -11.86 10.95
N GLY A 23 -11.06 -11.60 11.92
CA GLY A 23 -12.07 -12.57 12.33
C GLY A 23 -13.07 -12.96 11.23
N ARG A 24 -13.24 -12.11 10.21
CA ARG A 24 -14.10 -12.37 9.03
C ARG A 24 -13.33 -12.93 7.82
N GLY A 25 -12.00 -12.86 7.82
CA GLY A 25 -11.16 -13.19 6.66
C GLY A 25 -11.32 -12.26 5.46
N HIS A 26 -11.89 -11.06 5.65
CA HIS A 26 -12.12 -10.10 4.56
C HIS A 26 -12.12 -8.65 5.05
N ALA A 27 -11.59 -7.75 4.22
CA ALA A 27 -11.56 -6.31 4.45
C ALA A 27 -11.83 -5.54 3.15
N ASP A 28 -13.01 -4.94 3.05
CA ASP A 28 -13.32 -4.02 1.95
C ASP A 28 -12.63 -2.66 2.19
N VAL A 29 -11.74 -2.28 1.28
CA VAL A 29 -10.90 -1.07 1.41
C VAL A 29 -11.76 0.20 1.54
N ALA A 30 -12.87 0.30 0.80
CA ALA A 30 -13.73 1.47 0.84
C ALA A 30 -14.40 1.63 2.22
N THR A 31 -14.96 0.53 2.74
CA THR A 31 -15.60 0.47 4.06
C THR A 31 -14.58 0.74 5.16
N VAL A 32 -13.39 0.14 5.08
CA VAL A 32 -12.31 0.36 6.05
C VAL A 32 -11.89 1.83 6.03
N ALA A 33 -11.67 2.42 4.86
CA ALA A 33 -11.23 3.81 4.72
C ALA A 33 -12.22 4.80 5.34
N ARG A 34 -13.53 4.62 5.09
CA ARG A 34 -14.58 5.41 5.76
C ARG A 34 -14.54 5.21 7.27
N THR A 35 -14.51 3.94 7.69
CA THR A 35 -14.53 3.59 9.11
C THR A 35 -13.35 4.17 9.86
N ILE A 36 -12.12 4.10 9.37
CA ILE A 36 -10.95 4.63 10.11
C ILE A 36 -10.78 6.15 9.98
N SER A 37 -11.37 6.77 8.97
CA SER A 37 -11.31 8.23 8.78
C SER A 37 -12.36 8.97 9.60
N ASP A 38 -13.49 8.32 9.94
CA ASP A 38 -14.58 8.90 10.75
C ASP A 38 -14.34 8.84 12.28
N ALA A 39 -13.11 9.10 12.74
CA ALA A 39 -12.84 9.20 14.17
C ALA A 39 -13.58 10.41 14.77
N GLU A 40 -14.48 10.13 15.71
CA GLU A 40 -15.35 11.05 16.48
C GLU A 40 -14.87 12.52 16.55
N GLY A 41 -15.25 13.34 15.56
CA GLY A 41 -14.99 14.78 15.54
C GLY A 41 -13.56 15.21 15.21
N GLU A 42 -12.63 14.28 15.00
CA GLU A 42 -11.24 14.58 14.64
C GLU A 42 -11.03 14.40 13.13
N ASN A 43 -10.90 15.52 12.41
CA ASN A 43 -10.67 15.48 10.96
C ASN A 43 -9.21 15.11 10.64
N HIS A 44 -8.89 13.81 10.66
CA HIS A 44 -7.57 13.31 10.24
C HIS A 44 -7.41 13.26 8.71
N GLY A 45 -8.44 13.61 7.96
CA GLY A 45 -8.50 13.41 6.52
C GLY A 45 -8.56 11.94 6.14
N LEU A 46 -8.64 11.68 4.83
CA LEU A 46 -8.75 10.33 4.28
C LEU A 46 -7.46 9.52 4.51
N GLN A 47 -7.56 8.49 5.36
CA GLN A 47 -6.44 7.60 5.73
C GLN A 47 -6.36 6.36 4.82
N PHE A 48 -6.39 6.56 3.49
CA PHE A 48 -6.49 5.46 2.52
C PHE A 48 -5.32 4.46 2.58
N SER A 49 -4.09 4.93 2.80
CA SER A 49 -2.92 4.03 2.90
C SER A 49 -3.00 3.08 4.10
N PHE A 50 -3.55 3.54 5.22
CA PHE A 50 -3.84 2.68 6.36
C PHE A 50 -4.92 1.65 6.00
N ALA A 51 -5.97 2.05 5.29
CA ALA A 51 -7.02 1.13 4.87
C ALA A 51 -6.48 -0.02 3.98
N THR A 52 -5.62 0.29 3.01
CA THR A 52 -5.01 -0.74 2.16
C THR A 52 -4.01 -1.62 2.91
N LYS A 53 -3.27 -1.07 3.88
CA LYS A 53 -2.37 -1.86 4.74
C LYS A 53 -3.15 -2.83 5.62
N LEU A 54 -4.26 -2.38 6.18
CA LEU A 54 -5.17 -3.23 6.93
C LEU A 54 -5.72 -4.36 6.05
N ALA A 55 -6.20 -4.03 4.85
CA ALA A 55 -6.68 -5.04 3.92
C ALA A 55 -5.61 -6.05 3.54
N HIS A 56 -4.37 -5.59 3.25
CA HIS A 56 -3.22 -6.45 2.97
C HIS A 56 -2.82 -7.35 4.17
N MET A 57 -3.03 -6.90 5.40
CA MET A 57 -2.80 -7.73 6.60
C MET A 57 -3.86 -8.83 6.77
N VAL A 58 -5.05 -8.65 6.18
CA VAL A 58 -6.14 -9.64 6.21
C VAL A 58 -6.03 -10.60 5.03
N ASP A 59 -5.76 -10.07 3.84
CA ASP A 59 -5.51 -10.82 2.62
C ASP A 59 -4.25 -10.27 1.92
N PRO A 60 -3.13 -11.00 1.96
CA PRO A 60 -1.86 -10.53 1.41
C PRO A 60 -1.82 -10.48 -0.13
N HIS A 61 -2.87 -10.92 -0.83
CA HIS A 61 -3.03 -10.71 -2.28
C HIS A 61 -3.57 -9.32 -2.64
N VAL A 62 -4.04 -8.55 -1.65
CA VAL A 62 -4.51 -7.17 -1.85
C VAL A 62 -3.31 -6.21 -1.87
N PRO A 63 -3.06 -5.43 -2.94
CA PRO A 63 -1.93 -4.50 -2.99
C PRO A 63 -2.00 -3.40 -1.92
N VAL A 64 -0.84 -2.97 -1.43
CA VAL A 64 -0.77 -1.78 -0.57
C VAL A 64 -0.74 -0.51 -1.43
N PHE A 65 -1.42 0.55 -0.97
CA PHE A 65 -1.23 1.90 -1.48
C PHE A 65 -0.52 2.77 -0.45
N ASP A 66 0.52 3.48 -0.87
CA ASP A 66 1.07 4.63 -0.15
C ASP A 66 1.88 5.55 -1.07
N SER A 67 2.62 6.50 -0.51
CA SER A 67 3.41 7.45 -1.28
C SER A 67 4.52 6.80 -2.11
N PHE A 68 5.01 5.61 -1.75
CA PHE A 68 6.03 4.93 -2.55
C PHE A 68 5.40 4.34 -3.79
N VAL A 69 4.26 3.67 -3.62
CA VAL A 69 3.47 3.12 -4.74
C VAL A 69 2.95 4.22 -5.66
N ALA A 70 2.44 5.32 -5.09
CA ALA A 70 2.02 6.47 -5.90
C ALA A 70 3.18 7.06 -6.71
N ASN A 71 4.37 7.20 -6.12
CA ASN A 71 5.54 7.70 -6.83
C ASN A 71 6.01 6.73 -7.92
N PHE A 72 6.02 5.42 -7.66
CA PHE A 72 6.43 4.41 -8.62
C PHE A 72 5.59 4.43 -9.90
N TYR A 73 4.27 4.56 -9.74
CA TYR A 73 3.32 4.62 -10.85
C TYR A 73 3.04 6.04 -11.35
N PHE A 74 3.78 7.05 -10.87
CA PHE A 74 3.56 8.46 -11.19
C PHE A 74 2.11 8.91 -10.99
N PHE A 75 1.43 8.35 -9.99
CA PHE A 75 0.02 8.62 -9.72
C PHE A 75 -0.15 9.98 -9.05
N ALA A 76 -0.96 10.84 -9.67
CA ALA A 76 -1.32 12.14 -9.13
C ALA A 76 -2.40 11.99 -8.03
N VAL A 77 -1.95 11.91 -6.77
CA VAL A 77 -2.83 11.82 -5.61
C VAL A 77 -3.82 13.00 -5.59
N PRO A 78 -5.13 12.77 -5.38
CA PRO A 78 -6.12 13.84 -5.44
C PRO A 78 -5.89 14.87 -4.33
N SER A 79 -6.03 16.15 -4.68
CA SER A 79 -5.83 17.28 -3.75
C SER A 79 -6.73 17.18 -2.52
N ARG A 80 -6.19 17.55 -1.35
CA ARG A 80 -6.92 17.59 -0.07
C ARG A 80 -8.13 18.52 -0.07
N ASN A 81 -8.18 19.48 -0.99
CA ASN A 81 -9.30 20.42 -1.14
C ASN A 81 -10.51 19.80 -1.85
N ARG A 82 -10.37 18.59 -2.43
CA ARG A 82 -11.50 17.88 -3.03
C ARG A 82 -12.37 17.22 -1.96
N PRO A 83 -13.69 17.07 -2.21
CA PRO A 83 -14.60 16.33 -1.33
C PRO A 83 -14.06 14.95 -0.94
N PHE A 84 -14.40 14.48 0.26
CA PHE A 84 -13.93 13.21 0.79
C PHE A 84 -14.24 12.04 -0.16
N GLU A 85 -15.49 11.91 -0.60
CA GLU A 85 -15.92 10.81 -1.47
C GLU A 85 -15.27 10.87 -2.86
N ASP A 86 -15.04 12.07 -3.43
CA ASP A 86 -14.33 12.20 -4.70
C ASP A 86 -12.87 11.73 -4.60
N ARG A 87 -12.20 12.06 -3.49
CA ARG A 87 -10.84 11.58 -3.20
C ARG A 87 -10.81 10.08 -3.02
N LEU A 88 -11.77 9.54 -2.27
CA LEU A 88 -11.89 8.10 -2.02
C LEU A 88 -12.14 7.36 -3.34
N ALA A 89 -13.07 7.82 -4.17
CA ALA A 89 -13.36 7.22 -5.48
C ALA A 89 -12.12 7.19 -6.39
N SER A 90 -11.37 8.30 -6.48
CA SER A 90 -10.14 8.36 -7.29
C SER A 90 -9.08 7.37 -6.80
N LEU A 91 -8.96 7.20 -5.48
CA LEU A 91 -8.01 6.28 -4.87
C LEU A 91 -8.44 4.82 -5.02
N LEU A 92 -9.75 4.53 -4.94
CA LEU A 92 -10.30 3.19 -5.20
C LEU A 92 -10.13 2.78 -6.65
N GLU A 93 -10.33 3.71 -7.59
CA GLU A 93 -10.07 3.46 -9.02
C GLU A 93 -8.60 3.08 -9.26
N PHE A 94 -7.68 3.85 -8.66
CA PHE A 94 -6.26 3.54 -8.74
C PHE A 94 -5.90 2.22 -8.05
N HIS A 95 -6.49 1.93 -6.89
CA HIS A 95 -6.27 0.66 -6.19
C HIS A 95 -6.78 -0.55 -6.98
N ALA A 96 -7.92 -0.42 -7.65
CA ALA A 96 -8.41 -1.45 -8.58
C ALA A 96 -7.46 -1.63 -9.79
N PHE A 97 -6.83 -0.56 -10.27
CA PHE A 97 -5.74 -0.66 -11.23
C PHE A 97 -4.55 -1.45 -10.66
N LEU A 98 -4.10 -1.15 -9.44
CA LEU A 98 -2.99 -1.88 -8.79
C LEU A 98 -3.28 -3.39 -8.71
N SER A 99 -4.50 -3.78 -8.31
CA SER A 99 -4.87 -5.21 -8.25
C SER A 99 -4.73 -5.91 -9.60
N ARG A 100 -5.19 -5.27 -10.68
CA ARG A 100 -5.05 -5.83 -12.04
C ARG A 100 -3.59 -5.83 -12.49
N GLU A 101 -2.84 -4.81 -12.14
CA GLU A 101 -1.45 -4.65 -12.55
C GLU A 101 -0.53 -5.65 -11.85
N TYR A 102 -0.71 -5.89 -10.55
CA TYR A 102 0.05 -6.91 -9.82
C TYR A 102 -0.25 -8.29 -10.38
N ALA A 103 -1.54 -8.60 -10.60
CA ALA A 103 -1.93 -9.86 -11.24
C ALA A 103 -1.29 -10.02 -12.63
N ARG A 104 -1.19 -8.95 -13.43
CA ARG A 104 -0.51 -8.95 -14.73
C ARG A 104 0.98 -9.21 -14.58
N VAL A 105 1.67 -8.48 -13.70
CA VAL A 105 3.11 -8.59 -13.44
C VAL A 105 3.49 -10.01 -13.00
N ILE A 106 2.71 -10.60 -12.08
CA ILE A 106 2.94 -11.94 -11.56
C ILE A 106 2.66 -12.99 -12.63
N ARG A 107 1.47 -12.94 -13.25
CA ARG A 107 1.06 -13.93 -14.28
C ARG A 107 2.02 -13.96 -15.47
N LEU A 108 2.48 -12.79 -15.91
CA LEU A 108 3.42 -12.68 -17.04
C LEU A 108 4.89 -12.76 -16.60
N ARG A 109 5.16 -13.01 -15.31
CA ARG A 109 6.51 -13.16 -14.74
C ARG A 109 7.43 -11.97 -15.03
N LEU A 110 6.89 -10.76 -15.09
CA LEU A 110 7.64 -9.56 -15.51
C LEU A 110 8.74 -9.17 -14.51
N LEU A 111 8.55 -9.50 -13.23
CA LEU A 111 9.53 -9.28 -12.17
C LEU A 111 10.12 -10.58 -11.62
N ALA A 112 9.97 -11.71 -12.32
CA ALA A 112 10.41 -13.01 -11.80
C ALA A 112 11.90 -13.02 -11.39
N PRO A 113 12.86 -12.47 -12.15
CA PRO A 113 14.26 -12.44 -11.71
C PRO A 113 14.46 -11.73 -10.37
N ALA A 114 13.80 -10.57 -10.17
CA ALA A 114 13.91 -9.80 -8.94
C ALA A 114 13.23 -10.51 -7.75
N ILE A 115 12.07 -11.14 -7.99
CA ILE A 115 11.33 -11.93 -7.00
C ILE A 115 12.15 -13.16 -6.58
N ASP A 116 12.67 -13.92 -7.55
CA ASP A 116 13.46 -15.13 -7.30
C ASP A 116 14.77 -14.79 -6.54
N GLN A 117 15.41 -13.66 -6.90
CA GLN A 117 16.58 -13.16 -6.18
C GLN A 117 16.23 -12.75 -4.73
N LEU A 118 15.14 -12.00 -4.53
CA LEU A 118 14.71 -11.59 -3.20
C LEU A 118 14.38 -12.80 -2.31
N ARG A 119 13.68 -13.80 -2.86
CA ARG A 119 13.37 -15.04 -2.15
C ARG A 119 14.62 -15.80 -1.73
N SER A 120 15.58 -15.94 -2.64
CA SER A 120 16.82 -16.68 -2.35
C SER A 120 17.74 -15.96 -1.38
N GLN A 121 17.91 -14.64 -1.51
CA GLN A 121 18.78 -13.85 -0.64
C GLN A 121 18.23 -13.69 0.79
N CYS A 122 16.91 -13.63 0.94
CA CYS A 122 16.24 -13.45 2.23
C CYS A 122 15.65 -14.75 2.79
N GLU A 123 15.94 -15.90 2.17
CA GLU A 123 15.44 -17.23 2.58
C GLU A 123 13.91 -17.26 2.81
N LEU A 124 13.15 -16.61 1.91
CA LEU A 124 11.71 -16.43 2.09
C LEU A 124 10.94 -17.71 1.78
N GLU A 125 10.03 -18.09 2.68
CA GLU A 125 9.11 -19.20 2.48
C GLU A 125 8.20 -19.00 1.26
N SER A 126 7.80 -20.11 0.62
CA SER A 126 6.82 -20.09 -0.48
C SER A 126 5.42 -19.62 -0.06
N THR A 127 5.15 -19.59 1.25
CA THR A 127 3.91 -19.09 1.85
C THR A 127 3.77 -17.57 1.73
N VAL A 128 4.88 -16.85 1.55
CA VAL A 128 4.86 -15.41 1.28
C VAL A 128 4.37 -15.20 -0.15
N PRO A 129 3.24 -14.51 -0.39
CA PRO A 129 2.72 -14.31 -1.73
C PRO A 129 3.53 -13.28 -2.52
N ASP A 130 3.55 -13.43 -3.84
CA ASP A 130 4.33 -12.57 -4.73
C ASP A 130 3.84 -11.11 -4.72
N GLU A 131 2.56 -10.84 -4.47
CA GLU A 131 2.01 -9.49 -4.35
C GLU A 131 2.74 -8.68 -3.26
N ARG A 132 3.04 -9.33 -2.13
CA ARG A 132 3.83 -8.73 -1.06
C ARG A 132 5.26 -8.42 -1.51
N LEU A 133 5.86 -9.30 -2.31
CA LEU A 133 7.20 -9.09 -2.82
C LEU A 133 7.23 -7.95 -3.84
N VAL A 134 6.18 -7.79 -4.65
CA VAL A 134 6.02 -6.64 -5.54
C VAL A 134 5.97 -5.33 -4.72
N ASP A 135 5.19 -5.29 -3.63
CA ASP A 135 5.17 -4.12 -2.73
C ASP A 135 6.56 -3.81 -2.17
N TRP A 136 7.29 -4.82 -1.70
CA TRP A 136 8.65 -4.66 -1.17
C TRP A 136 9.65 -4.16 -2.22
N LEU A 137 9.60 -4.70 -3.44
CA LEU A 137 10.45 -4.27 -4.54
C LEU A 137 10.18 -2.81 -4.91
N ILE A 138 8.90 -2.40 -4.98
CA ILE A 138 8.51 -1.01 -5.20
C ILE A 138 9.06 -0.10 -4.10
N TRP A 139 8.91 -0.51 -2.84
CA TRP A 139 9.43 0.27 -1.70
C TRP A 139 10.95 0.38 -1.72
N ALA A 140 11.67 -0.71 -2.00
CA ALA A 140 13.12 -0.72 -2.10
C ALA A 140 13.58 0.23 -3.22
N TRP A 141 13.00 0.09 -4.41
CA TRP A 141 13.30 0.94 -5.55
C TRP A 141 13.07 2.42 -5.25
N VAL A 142 11.86 2.79 -4.79
CA VAL A 142 11.54 4.19 -4.53
C VAL A 142 12.35 4.75 -3.34
N SER A 143 12.74 3.91 -2.38
CA SER A 143 13.68 4.32 -1.32
C SER A 143 15.03 4.73 -1.90
N LEU A 144 15.60 3.92 -2.81
CA LEU A 144 16.85 4.24 -3.51
C LEU A 144 16.73 5.55 -4.31
N LEU A 145 15.61 5.72 -5.02
CA LEU A 145 15.35 6.96 -5.77
C LEU A 145 15.33 8.19 -4.87
N ARG A 146 14.61 8.11 -3.74
CA ARG A 146 14.54 9.20 -2.75
C ARG A 146 15.89 9.45 -2.07
N GLY A 147 16.74 8.43 -2.00
CA GLY A 147 18.11 8.52 -1.50
C GLY A 147 19.12 9.11 -2.49
N GLY A 148 18.71 9.48 -3.70
CA GLY A 148 19.60 10.08 -4.70
C GLY A 148 20.36 9.06 -5.56
N ALA A 149 19.96 7.78 -5.56
CA ALA A 149 20.58 6.71 -6.36
C ALA A 149 20.33 6.83 -7.88
N GLN A 150 19.84 7.98 -8.35
CA GLN A 150 19.72 8.29 -9.77
C GLN A 150 20.72 9.37 -10.16
N VAL A 151 21.63 9.01 -11.06
CA VAL A 151 22.47 9.96 -11.78
C VAL A 151 22.10 9.85 -13.27
N HIS A 152 21.69 10.97 -13.87
CA HIS A 152 21.27 11.04 -15.27
C HIS A 152 20.14 10.08 -15.69
N GLY A 153 19.20 9.78 -14.78
CA GLY A 153 18.03 8.93 -15.07
C GLY A 153 18.34 7.43 -15.12
N GLN A 154 19.56 7.02 -14.76
CA GLN A 154 19.95 5.63 -14.57
C GLN A 154 20.07 5.33 -13.08
N ALA A 155 19.62 4.14 -12.66
CA ALA A 155 19.88 3.68 -11.30
C ALA A 155 21.35 3.28 -11.18
N LEU A 156 22.01 3.86 -10.19
CA LEU A 156 23.34 3.44 -9.77
C LEU A 156 23.18 2.20 -8.89
N TYR A 157 23.80 1.10 -9.33
CA TYR A 157 24.05 -0.07 -8.51
C TYR A 157 25.57 -0.13 -8.37
N ASP A 158 26.10 0.20 -7.19
CA ASP A 158 27.49 -0.07 -6.83
C ASP A 158 27.66 -1.52 -6.37
#